data_AF-A0A959Y748-F1
#
_entry.id   AF-A0A959Y748-F1
#
_cell.length_a   1.000
_cell.length_b   1.000
_cell.length_c   1.000
_cell.angle_alpha   90.00
_cell.angle_beta   90.00
_cell.angle_gamma   90.00
#
_symmetry.space_group_name_H-M   'P 1'
#
loop_
_entity.id
_entity.type
_entity.pdbx_description
1 polymer ?
#
loop_
_entity_poly.entity_id
_entity_poly.type
_entity_poly.pdbx_seq_one_letter_code
_entity_poly.pdbx_strand_id
1 'polypeptide(L)'
;TDTLAGSLAPYGMLYDPVNEVLYTTATDFVSSGELHITGLDGTVLSTVPVGVSPGRLALDLRTASGVAGDVGTDVRLFPNPTDDRLQVSWEAPVERGEVVVHDTAGREVLRQRVGP
;
A
#
# COMPACT_ATOMS: atom_id res chain seq x y z
N THR A 1 -25.32 -5.92 -26.67
CA THR A 1 -23.94 -6.34 -26.98
C THR A 1 -23.44 -7.08 -25.76
N ASP A 2 -23.12 -8.36 -25.91
CA ASP A 2 -22.63 -9.21 -24.81
C ASP A 2 -21.27 -8.70 -24.33
N THR A 3 -21.12 -8.53 -23.02
CA THR A 3 -19.93 -7.96 -22.35
C THR A 3 -18.69 -8.86 -22.47
N LEU A 4 -18.86 -10.09 -22.97
CA LEU A 4 -17.76 -11.04 -23.20
C LEU A 4 -16.99 -10.82 -24.51
N ALA A 5 -17.54 -10.06 -25.46
CA ALA A 5 -16.85 -9.75 -26.70
C ALA A 5 -15.76 -8.69 -26.46
N GLY A 6 -14.52 -9.14 -26.21
CA GLY A 6 -13.37 -8.28 -25.92
C GLY A 6 -12.85 -8.37 -24.48
N SER A 7 -13.46 -9.23 -23.65
CA SER A 7 -12.94 -9.50 -22.30
C SER A 7 -11.62 -10.26 -22.41
N LEU A 8 -10.55 -9.68 -21.86
CA LEU A 8 -9.29 -10.34 -21.60
C LEU A 8 -9.59 -11.60 -20.78
N ALA A 9 -9.45 -12.79 -21.37
CA ALA A 9 -9.60 -14.05 -20.65
C ALA A 9 -8.45 -14.16 -19.65
N PRO A 10 -8.68 -13.85 -18.35
CA PRO A 10 -7.58 -13.65 -17.44
C PRO A 10 -7.02 -15.00 -17.01
N TYR A 11 -5.71 -15.18 -17.12
CA TYR A 11 -5.01 -16.34 -16.57
C TYR A 11 -5.00 -16.30 -15.03
N GLY A 12 -4.79 -15.10 -14.48
CA GLY A 12 -4.82 -14.84 -13.06
C GLY A 12 -5.22 -13.40 -12.80
N MET A 13 -5.89 -13.15 -11.68
CA MET A 13 -6.40 -11.83 -11.31
C MET A 13 -6.19 -11.59 -9.82
N LEU A 14 -5.84 -10.36 -9.46
CA LEU A 14 -5.62 -9.91 -8.09
C LEU A 14 -6.16 -8.49 -7.94
N TYR A 15 -6.99 -8.27 -6.92
CA TYR A 15 -7.48 -6.93 -6.58
C TYR A 15 -6.54 -6.26 -5.57
N ASP A 16 -6.17 -5.02 -5.85
CA ASP A 16 -5.46 -4.14 -4.92
C ASP A 16 -6.44 -3.12 -4.32
N PRO A 17 -6.88 -3.31 -3.06
CA PRO A 17 -7.79 -2.40 -2.39
C PRO A 17 -7.18 -1.06 -2.01
N VAL A 18 -5.85 -0.92 -2.02
CA VAL A 18 -5.17 0.33 -1.65
C VAL A 18 -5.18 1.30 -2.84
N ASN A 19 -4.93 0.78 -4.04
CA ASN A 19 -4.87 1.59 -5.27
C ASN A 19 -6.16 1.51 -6.11
N GLU A 20 -7.15 0.72 -5.68
CA GLU A 20 -8.43 0.50 -6.37
C GLU A 20 -8.25 0.03 -7.84
N VAL A 21 -7.33 -0.91 -8.06
CA VAL A 21 -7.03 -1.49 -9.38
C VAL A 21 -7.04 -3.01 -9.36
N LEU A 22 -7.18 -3.62 -10.54
CA LEU A 22 -7.02 -5.03 -10.79
C LEU A 22 -5.70 -5.28 -11.51
N TYR A 23 -4.90 -6.20 -10.98
CA TYR A 23 -3.78 -6.81 -11.68
C TYR A 23 -4.27 -8.08 -12.35
N THR A 24 -4.19 -8.12 -13.67
CA THR A 24 -4.69 -9.23 -14.47
C THR A 24 -3.59 -9.75 -15.37
N THR A 25 -3.34 -11.05 -15.35
CA THR A 25 -2.41 -11.68 -16.28
C THR A 25 -3.15 -12.31 -17.44
N ALA A 26 -2.55 -12.28 -18.61
CA ALA A 26 -3.03 -12.91 -19.82
C ALA A 26 -1.89 -13.66 -20.49
N THR A 27 -2.21 -14.77 -21.17
CA THR A 27 -1.21 -15.52 -21.93
C THR A 27 -1.88 -16.31 -23.04
N ASP A 28 -1.17 -16.47 -24.16
CA ASP A 28 -1.53 -17.39 -25.23
C ASP A 28 -1.04 -18.82 -24.98
N PHE A 29 -0.36 -19.07 -23.85
CA PHE A 29 0.30 -20.33 -23.48
C PHE A 29 1.38 -20.83 -24.45
N VAL A 30 1.80 -20.01 -25.42
CA VAL A 30 2.74 -20.40 -26.47
C VAL A 30 3.89 -19.42 -26.58
N SER A 31 3.60 -18.12 -26.72
CA SER A 31 4.58 -17.11 -27.13
C SER A 31 4.54 -15.81 -26.33
N SER A 32 3.46 -15.52 -25.61
CA SER A 32 3.31 -14.26 -24.89
C SER A 32 2.68 -14.43 -23.51
N GLY A 33 3.08 -13.54 -22.62
CA GLY A 33 2.41 -13.29 -21.35
C GLY A 33 2.38 -11.79 -21.11
N GLU A 34 1.27 -11.30 -20.56
CA GLU A 34 1.08 -9.90 -20.22
C GLU A 34 0.52 -9.77 -18.81
N LEU A 35 0.92 -8.72 -18.10
CA LEU A 35 0.31 -8.23 -16.88
C LEU A 35 -0.33 -6.87 -17.17
N HIS A 36 -1.64 -6.79 -17.01
CA HIS A 36 -2.42 -5.58 -17.12
C HIS A 36 -2.72 -5.01 -15.74
N ILE A 37 -2.59 -3.69 -15.62
CA ILE A 37 -3.18 -2.92 -14.53
C ILE A 37 -4.46 -2.31 -15.08
N THR A 38 -5.59 -2.60 -14.46
CA THR A 38 -6.91 -2.23 -14.97
C THR A 38 -7.68 -1.50 -13.88
N GLY A 39 -8.37 -0.41 -14.24
CA GLY A 39 -9.34 0.23 -13.35
C GLY A 39 -10.53 -0.70 -13.06
N LEU A 40 -11.28 -0.42 -12.00
CA LEU A 40 -12.48 -1.21 -11.65
C LEU A 40 -13.59 -1.13 -12.71
N ASP A 41 -13.52 -0.16 -13.62
CA ASP A 41 -14.39 0.00 -14.78
C ASP A 41 -13.98 -0.85 -16.00
N GLY A 42 -12.87 -1.60 -15.89
CA GLY A 42 -12.33 -2.42 -16.98
C GLY A 42 -11.35 -1.68 -17.90
N THR A 43 -11.04 -0.41 -17.64
CA THR A 43 -10.08 0.36 -18.45
C THR A 43 -8.64 -0.11 -18.18
N VAL A 44 -7.90 -0.53 -19.20
CA VAL A 44 -6.47 -0.87 -19.07
C VAL A 44 -5.66 0.42 -18.87
N LEU A 45 -5.04 0.54 -17.70
CA LEU A 45 -4.19 1.67 -17.31
C LEU A 45 -2.73 1.45 -17.71
N SER A 46 -2.27 0.20 -17.68
CA SER A 46 -0.90 -0.17 -18.05
C SER A 46 -0.81 -1.64 -18.46
N THR A 47 0.17 -1.95 -19.31
CA THR A 47 0.51 -3.32 -19.72
C THR A 47 2.01 -3.53 -19.60
N VAL A 48 2.40 -4.64 -18.98
CA VAL A 48 3.79 -5.05 -18.79
C VAL A 48 3.98 -6.47 -19.36
N PRO A 49 4.94 -6.70 -20.26
CA PRO A 49 5.21 -8.05 -20.77
C PRO A 49 5.81 -8.92 -19.66
N VAL A 50 5.38 -10.17 -19.61
CA VAL A 50 5.82 -11.20 -18.65
C VAL A 50 6.04 -12.53 -19.38
N GLY A 51 6.45 -13.57 -18.65
CA GLY A 51 6.61 -14.91 -19.24
C GLY A 51 5.28 -15.53 -19.65
N VAL A 52 5.33 -16.49 -20.58
CA VAL A 52 4.20 -17.28 -21.12
C VAL A 52 3.42 -18.07 -20.04
N SER A 53 3.95 -18.18 -18.83
CA SER A 53 3.25 -18.78 -17.70
C SER A 53 3.46 -17.90 -16.47
N PRO A 54 2.72 -16.78 -16.37
CA PRO A 54 2.98 -15.75 -15.37
C PRO A 54 2.70 -16.19 -13.92
N GLY A 55 2.20 -17.42 -13.71
CA GLY A 55 2.03 -18.01 -12.39
C GLY A 55 0.90 -17.36 -11.58
N ARG A 56 0.96 -17.53 -10.25
CA ARG A 56 -0.01 -16.91 -9.33
C ARG A 56 0.51 -15.56 -8.85
N LEU A 57 -0.40 -14.59 -8.77
CA LEU A 57 -0.14 -13.29 -8.16
C LEU A 57 -0.30 -13.37 -6.64
N ALA A 58 0.50 -12.59 -5.92
CA ALA A 58 0.37 -12.38 -4.49
C ALA A 58 0.53 -10.89 -4.19
N LEU A 59 -0.31 -10.37 -3.30
CA LEU A 59 -0.25 -8.98 -2.85
C LEU A 59 0.25 -8.96 -1.40
N ASP A 60 1.31 -8.20 -1.15
CA ASP A 60 1.71 -7.88 0.21
C ASP A 60 0.95 -6.63 0.66
N LEU A 61 -0.13 -6.83 1.41
CA LEU A 61 -0.97 -5.76 1.97
C LEU A 61 -0.44 -5.23 3.30
N ARG A 62 0.88 -5.15 3.49
CA ARG A 62 1.45 -4.37 4.58
C ARG A 62 1.18 -2.90 4.31
N THR A 63 0.01 -2.43 4.75
CA THR A 63 -0.16 -1.01 5.05
C THR A 63 0.96 -0.64 6.00
N ALA A 64 1.84 0.27 5.58
CA ALA A 64 2.82 0.88 6.48
C ALA A 64 2.06 1.21 7.76
N SER A 65 2.47 0.61 8.87
CA SER A 65 1.71 0.48 10.11
C SER A 65 1.19 1.82 10.61
N GLY A 66 0.05 2.26 10.08
CA GLY A 66 -0.75 3.32 10.63
C GLY A 66 -1.49 2.70 11.79
N VAL A 67 -0.95 2.85 12.99
CA VAL A 67 -1.71 2.56 14.20
C VAL A 67 -2.91 3.51 14.15
N ALA A 68 -4.11 2.98 13.92
CA ALA A 68 -5.34 3.72 14.16
C ALA A 68 -5.47 3.91 15.67
N GLY A 69 -4.69 4.85 16.19
CA GLY A 69 -4.77 5.29 17.57
C GLY A 69 -6.03 6.14 17.68
N ASP A 70 -6.97 5.65 18.47
CA ASP A 70 -8.03 6.48 19.05
C ASP A 70 -7.35 7.47 20.01
N VAL A 71 -6.75 8.52 19.44
CA VAL A 71 -6.13 9.61 20.18
C VAL A 71 -6.91 10.84 19.77
N GLY A 72 -7.61 11.45 20.71
CA GLY A 72 -8.37 12.69 20.52
C GLY A 72 -7.51 13.92 20.20
N THR A 73 -6.35 13.73 19.57
CA THR A 73 -5.43 14.76 19.11
C THR A 73 -4.86 14.32 17.75
N ASP A 74 -4.86 15.26 16.80
CA ASP A 74 -4.43 15.03 15.42
C ASP A 74 -2.89 14.86 15.37
N VAL A 75 -2.39 13.66 15.70
CA VAL A 75 -0.95 13.34 15.68
C VAL A 75 -0.55 12.97 14.25
N ARG A 76 0.41 13.70 13.69
CA ARG A 76 0.92 13.51 12.33
C ARG A 76 2.39 13.13 12.36
N LEU A 77 2.76 12.17 11.52
CA LEU A 77 4.10 11.62 11.41
C LEU A 77 4.58 11.78 9.97
N PHE A 78 5.77 12.37 9.77
CA PHE A 78 6.35 12.51 8.44
C PHE A 78 7.89 12.50 8.46
N PRO A 79 8.55 12.12 7.36
CA PRO A 79 7.99 11.44 6.20
C PRO A 79 7.67 9.97 6.51
N ASN A 80 6.72 9.36 5.81
CA ASN A 80 6.51 7.91 5.84
C ASN A 80 6.66 7.39 4.40
N PRO A 81 7.65 6.53 4.08
CA PRO A 81 8.66 5.92 4.96
C PRO A 81 9.69 6.92 5.53
N THR A 82 10.32 6.57 6.67
CA THR A 82 11.41 7.35 7.29
C THR A 82 12.70 6.53 7.30
N ASP A 83 13.83 7.15 6.94
CA ASP A 83 15.17 6.56 7.14
C ASP A 83 15.90 7.19 8.35
N ASP A 84 16.13 8.51 8.34
CA ASP A 84 16.97 9.18 9.35
C ASP A 84 16.22 10.08 10.33
N ARG A 85 15.19 10.79 9.86
CA ARG A 85 14.50 11.82 10.65
C ARG A 85 12.99 11.66 10.55
N LEU A 86 12.38 11.26 11.66
CA LEU A 86 10.94 11.29 11.84
C LEU A 86 10.54 12.60 12.51
N GLN A 87 9.67 13.38 11.87
CA GLN A 87 8.98 14.49 12.49
C GLN A 87 7.63 14.04 13.04
N VAL A 88 7.41 14.39 14.30
CA VAL A 88 6.16 14.17 15.03
C VAL A 88 5.53 15.55 15.27
N SER A 89 4.30 15.76 14.83
CA SER A 89 3.52 16.96 15.13
C SER A 89 2.16 16.58 15.69
N TRP A 90 1.59 17.45 16.52
CA TRP A 90 0.25 17.29 17.07
C TRP A 90 -0.38 18.65 17.29
N GLU A 91 -1.70 18.71 17.16
CA GLU A 91 -2.49 19.89 17.50
C GLU A 91 -3.13 19.67 18.87
N ALA A 92 -2.36 19.90 19.93
CA ALA A 92 -2.90 19.96 21.29
C ALA A 92 -2.15 21.01 22.11
N PRO A 93 -2.84 21.76 22.99
CA PRO A 93 -2.18 22.61 23.98
C PRO A 93 -1.50 21.69 25.01
N VAL A 94 -0.24 21.34 24.76
CA VAL A 94 0.57 20.53 25.66
C VAL A 94 1.54 21.46 26.39
N GLU A 95 1.26 21.76 27.66
CA GLU A 95 2.19 22.55 28.49
C GLU A 95 3.45 21.74 28.82
N ARG A 96 3.30 20.43 29.05
CA ARG A 96 4.37 19.44 29.23
C ARG A 96 3.95 18.10 28.65
N GLY A 97 4.79 17.52 27.82
CA GLY A 97 4.56 16.25 27.16
C GLY A 97 5.83 15.44 27.02
N GLU A 98 5.67 14.20 26.59
CA GLU A 98 6.77 13.30 26.30
C GLU A 98 6.46 12.50 25.05
N VAL A 99 7.46 12.39 24.17
CA VAL A 99 7.45 11.54 22.99
C VAL A 99 8.32 10.33 23.32
N VAL A 100 7.71 9.15 23.30
CA VAL A 100 8.43 7.88 23.48
C VAL A 100 8.28 7.07 22.20
N VAL A 101 9.40 6.62 21.65
CA VAL A 101 9.44 5.76 20.46
C VAL A 101 9.86 4.37 20.91
N HIS A 102 9.13 3.35 20.46
CA HIS A 102 9.45 1.95 20.70
C HIS A 102 9.83 1.25 19.39
N ASP A 103 10.70 0.26 19.46
CA ASP A 103 10.94 -0.67 18.36
C ASP A 103 9.78 -1.70 18.23
N THR A 104 9.87 -2.55 17.21
CA THR A 104 8.87 -3.60 16.95
C THR A 104 8.82 -4.69 18.02
N ALA A 105 9.83 -4.78 18.90
CA ALA A 105 9.85 -5.65 20.06
C ALA A 105 9.29 -4.96 21.33
N GLY A 106 8.83 -3.72 21.22
CA GLY A 106 8.31 -2.90 22.32
C GLY A 106 9.39 -2.24 23.19
N ARG A 107 10.66 -2.33 22.82
CA ARG A 107 11.75 -1.69 23.57
C ARG A 107 11.80 -0.20 23.24
N GLU A 108 11.98 0.62 24.26
CA GLU A 108 12.15 2.06 24.08
C GLU A 108 13.46 2.36 23.32
N VAL A 109 13.36 3.17 22.26
CA VAL A 109 14.51 3.62 21.45
C VAL A 109 14.76 5.12 21.60
N LEU A 110 13.72 5.90 21.89
CA LEU A 110 13.82 7.35 22.09
C LEU A 110 12.83 7.79 23.16
N ARG A 111 13.27 8.76 23.97
CA ARG A 111 12.42 9.48 24.91
C ARG A 111 12.79 10.95 24.88
N GLN A 112 11.83 11.80 24.53
CA GLN A 112 12.02 13.24 24.43
C GLN A 112 10.92 13.99 25.16
N ARG A 113 11.28 14.88 26.08
CA ARG A 113 10.34 15.80 26.71
C ARG A 113 10.05 16.99 25.80
N VAL A 114 8.81 17.45 25.81
CA VAL A 114 8.34 18.60 25.04
C VAL A 114 7.63 19.58 25.96
N GLY A 115 7.96 20.87 25.83
CA GLY A 115 7.55 21.93 26.76
C GLY A 115 8.77 22.55 27.48
N PRO A 116 8.61 23.72 28.12
CA PRO A 116 9.64 24.36 28.93
C PRO A 116 9.98 23.59 30.22
#